data_AF-A0A349VU59-F1
#
_entry.id   AF-A0A349VU59-F1
#
_cell.length_a   1.000
_cell.length_b   1.000
_cell.length_c   1.000
_cell.angle_alpha   90.00
_cell.angle_beta   90.00
_cell.angle_gamma   90.00
#
_symmetry.space_group_name_H-M   'P 1'
#
loop_
_entity.id
_entity.type
_entity.pdbx_description
1 polymer ?
#
loop_
_entity_poly.entity_id
_entity_poly.type
_entity_poly.pdbx_seq_one_letter_code
_entity_poly.pdbx_strand_id
1 'polypeptide(L)'
;TAQDKETLYEQIMKLTRLHGYAHPNIGEWYIPSDGQQFGGQNDYFHSTYPDMIIADLIGFKASHYNTFQVQPLIPAGKMDYFYLGNLAYHGKTIDIVWKEDWDQNKPGKQSMLCVWVDHVLKASSKDLGVKIDVNLD
;
A
#
# COMPACT_ATOMS: atom_id res chain seq x y z
N THR A 1 16.30 1.81 3.00
CA THR A 1 17.19 1.34 1.91
C THR A 1 16.41 0.41 0.98
N ALA A 2 16.99 -0.09 -0.12
CA ALA A 2 16.35 -1.12 -0.94
C ALA A 2 16.10 -2.41 -0.15
N GLN A 3 17.05 -2.79 0.72
CA GLN A 3 16.93 -3.96 1.59
C GLN A 3 15.77 -3.83 2.59
N ASP A 4 15.55 -2.64 3.15
CA ASP A 4 14.45 -2.42 4.10
C ASP A 4 13.08 -2.52 3.42
N LYS A 5 12.97 -2.01 2.18
CA LYS A 5 11.74 -2.15 1.37
C LYS A 5 11.44 -3.62 1.10
N GLU A 6 12.45 -4.39 0.71
CA GLU A 6 12.30 -5.82 0.46
C GLU A 6 11.84 -6.55 1.72
N THR A 7 12.49 -6.26 2.85
CA THR A 7 12.14 -6.85 4.15
C THR A 7 10.70 -6.53 4.55
N LEU A 8 10.27 -5.26 4.45
CA LEU A 8 8.90 -4.84 4.73
C LEU A 8 7.90 -5.62 3.86
N TYR A 9 8.16 -5.67 2.55
CA TYR A 9 7.30 -6.37 1.59
C TYR A 9 7.16 -7.85 1.95
N GLU A 10 8.28 -8.53 2.23
CA GLU A 10 8.28 -9.94 2.61
C GLU A 10 7.51 -10.19 3.91
N GLN A 11 7.66 -9.34 4.92
CA GLN A 11 6.91 -9.49 6.18
C GLN A 11 5.42 -9.26 6.00
N ILE A 12 5.02 -8.26 5.21
CA ILE A 12 3.60 -8.04 4.88
C ILE A 12 3.06 -9.26 4.14
N MET A 13 3.75 -9.76 3.11
CA MET A 13 3.30 -10.94 2.36
C MET A 13 3.23 -12.18 3.24
N LYS A 14 4.17 -12.38 4.18
CA LYS A 14 4.10 -13.46 5.17
C LYS A 14 2.86 -13.33 6.04
N LEU A 15 2.59 -12.13 6.56
CA LEU A 15 1.41 -11.84 7.35
C LEU A 15 0.12 -12.08 6.55
N THR A 16 0.03 -11.62 5.31
CA THR A 16 -1.11 -11.88 4.42
C THR A 16 -1.34 -13.38 4.24
N ARG A 17 -0.29 -14.17 4.02
CA ARG A 17 -0.39 -15.63 3.86
C ARG A 17 -0.92 -16.33 5.11
N LEU A 18 -0.52 -15.86 6.30
CA LEU A 18 -1.01 -16.40 7.58
C LEU A 18 -2.52 -16.21 7.77
N HIS A 19 -3.11 -15.19 7.13
CA HIS A 19 -4.56 -15.02 7.15
C HIS A 19 -5.29 -16.09 6.33
N GLY A 20 -4.60 -16.81 5.43
CA GLY A 20 -5.20 -17.82 4.56
C GLY A 20 -5.92 -17.22 3.35
N TYR A 21 -5.77 -17.86 2.19
CA TYR A 21 -6.40 -17.41 0.93
C TYR A 21 -7.79 -18.00 0.72
N ALA A 22 -7.95 -19.31 0.93
CA ALA A 22 -9.23 -19.99 0.71
C ALA A 22 -10.26 -19.67 1.81
N HIS A 23 -9.77 -19.52 3.04
CA HIS A 23 -10.57 -19.21 4.22
C HIS A 23 -9.86 -18.12 5.03
N PRO A 24 -10.03 -16.84 4.65
CA PRO A 24 -9.44 -15.73 5.37
C PRO A 24 -9.84 -15.73 6.84
N ASN A 25 -8.88 -15.58 7.73
CA ASN A 25 -9.06 -15.51 9.18
C ASN A 25 -7.95 -14.67 9.82
N ILE A 26 -8.25 -14.03 10.94
CA ILE A 26 -7.25 -13.48 11.85
C ILE A 26 -7.51 -14.08 13.23
N GLY A 27 -6.45 -14.51 13.91
CA GLY A 27 -6.55 -15.07 15.25
C GLY A 27 -5.68 -14.36 16.27
N GLU A 28 -5.71 -14.87 17.50
CA GLU A 28 -5.05 -14.26 18.65
C GLU A 28 -3.53 -14.30 18.56
N TRP A 29 -2.99 -15.40 18.02
CA TRP A 29 -1.55 -15.66 17.98
C TRP A 29 -1.19 -16.56 16.80
N TYR A 30 0.10 -16.59 16.47
CA TYR A 30 0.69 -17.58 15.57
C TYR A 30 2.07 -17.98 16.10
N ILE A 31 2.55 -19.16 15.72
CA ILE A 31 3.90 -19.62 16.08
C ILE A 31 4.85 -19.30 14.92
N PRO A 32 5.88 -18.45 15.08
CA PRO A 32 6.72 -18.02 13.96
C PRO A 32 7.58 -19.12 13.32
N SER A 33 7.90 -20.19 14.05
CA SER A 33 8.79 -21.27 13.59
C SER A 33 8.14 -22.21 12.57
N ASP A 34 6.85 -22.52 12.73
CA ASP A 34 6.15 -23.56 11.96
C ASP A 34 4.65 -23.28 11.77
N GLY A 35 4.11 -22.22 12.37
CA GLY A 35 2.72 -21.82 12.23
C GLY A 35 2.39 -21.43 10.79
N GLN A 36 1.43 -22.14 10.19
CA GLN A 36 0.94 -21.89 8.82
C GLN A 36 -0.31 -21.01 8.79
N GLN A 37 -0.96 -20.82 9.94
CA GLN A 37 -2.17 -20.01 10.12
C GLN A 37 -2.23 -19.49 11.56
N PHE A 38 -3.13 -18.54 11.82
CA PHE A 38 -3.42 -18.09 13.17
C PHE A 38 -4.16 -19.15 14.00
N GLY A 39 -3.89 -19.15 15.31
CA GLY A 39 -4.62 -19.92 16.32
C GLY A 39 -5.42 -19.01 17.26
N GLY A 40 -6.18 -19.63 18.17
CA GLY A 40 -7.08 -18.92 19.09
C GLY A 40 -8.46 -18.70 18.49
N GLN A 41 -9.11 -17.60 18.87
CA GLN A 41 -10.42 -17.21 18.33
C GLN A 41 -10.32 -16.79 16.86
N ASN A 42 -11.36 -17.08 16.09
CA ASN A 42 -11.49 -16.57 14.72
C ASN A 42 -11.96 -15.11 14.74
N ASP A 43 -11.65 -14.39 13.66
CA ASP A 43 -12.02 -12.98 13.46
C ASP A 43 -11.58 -12.07 14.62
N TYR A 44 -10.40 -12.35 15.19
CA TYR A 44 -9.90 -11.66 16.37
C TYR A 44 -9.39 -10.24 16.06
N PHE A 45 -10.10 -9.23 16.56
CA PHE A 45 -9.83 -7.82 16.27
C PHE A 45 -8.87 -7.19 17.30
N HIS A 46 -7.59 -7.54 17.21
CA HIS A 46 -6.54 -7.04 18.12
C HIS A 46 -5.23 -6.69 17.40
N SER A 47 -5.32 -6.38 16.11
CA SER A 47 -4.18 -6.02 15.27
C SER A 47 -4.60 -5.01 14.21
N THR A 48 -3.60 -4.40 13.57
CA THR A 48 -3.77 -3.57 12.40
C THR A 48 -3.27 -4.32 11.18
N TYR A 49 -4.00 -4.24 10.07
CA TYR A 49 -3.52 -4.76 8.78
C TYR A 49 -3.77 -3.79 7.63
N PRO A 50 -4.98 -3.23 7.43
CA PRO A 50 -5.19 -2.22 6.38
C PRO A 50 -4.27 -1.00 6.55
N ASP A 51 -4.01 -0.57 7.79
CA ASP A 51 -3.09 0.53 8.10
C ASP A 51 -1.66 0.23 7.60
N MET A 52 -1.17 -1.00 7.73
CA MET A 52 0.15 -1.37 7.20
C MET A 52 0.20 -1.29 5.67
N ILE A 53 -0.89 -1.65 4.99
CA ILE A 53 -0.96 -1.54 3.53
C ILE A 53 -0.98 -0.06 3.11
N ILE A 54 -1.82 0.75 3.75
CA ILE A 54 -2.03 2.16 3.39
C ILE A 54 -0.84 3.03 3.82
N ALA A 55 -0.50 3.01 5.09
CA ALA A 55 0.46 3.92 5.69
C ALA A 55 1.90 3.49 5.46
N ASP A 56 2.19 2.19 5.40
CA ASP A 56 3.58 1.69 5.28
C ASP A 56 3.91 1.24 3.86
N LEU A 57 3.13 0.33 3.26
CA LEU A 57 3.46 -0.21 1.94
C LEU A 57 3.24 0.81 0.82
N ILE A 58 2.02 1.35 0.72
CA ILE A 58 1.67 2.43 -0.21
C ILE A 58 2.30 3.75 0.25
N GLY A 59 2.52 3.90 1.56
CA GLY A 59 3.29 5.01 2.12
C GLY A 59 2.49 6.30 2.25
N PHE A 60 1.18 6.22 2.48
CA PHE A 60 0.36 7.40 2.80
C PHE A 60 0.70 7.88 4.22
N LYS A 61 1.33 9.04 4.34
CA LYS A 61 1.65 9.65 5.64
C LYS A 61 0.77 10.87 5.87
N ALA A 62 -0.11 10.76 6.85
CA ALA A 62 -0.95 11.85 7.32
C ALA A 62 -0.12 12.96 7.98
N SER A 63 -0.70 14.15 8.02
CA SER A 63 -0.14 15.38 8.60
C SER A 63 -1.24 16.12 9.35
N HIS A 64 -0.87 16.96 10.32
CA HIS A 64 -1.84 17.81 11.02
C HIS A 64 -2.27 19.03 10.18
N TYR A 65 -1.56 19.33 9.09
CA TYR A 65 -1.86 20.42 8.17
C TYR A 65 -2.74 19.93 7.00
N ASN A 66 -3.17 20.84 6.12
CA ASN A 66 -3.87 20.52 4.86
C ASN A 66 -2.92 19.89 3.82
N THR A 67 -2.13 18.92 4.25
CA THR A 67 -1.18 18.20 3.41
C THR A 67 -1.18 16.72 3.76
N PHE A 68 -0.64 15.91 2.87
CA PHE A 68 -0.21 14.54 3.15
C PHE A 68 1.00 14.22 2.29
N GLN A 69 1.67 13.11 2.61
CA GLN A 69 2.77 12.60 1.81
C GLN A 69 2.44 11.21 1.29
N VAL A 70 2.94 10.89 0.09
CA VAL A 70 2.92 9.55 -0.50
C VAL A 70 4.35 9.15 -0.79
N GLN A 71 4.81 8.05 -0.18
CA GLN A 71 6.13 7.48 -0.44
C GLN A 71 6.05 5.95 -0.50
N PRO A 72 5.79 5.37 -1.68
CA PRO A 72 5.66 3.93 -1.81
C PRO A 72 6.95 3.20 -1.39
N LEU A 73 6.79 2.26 -0.47
CA LEU A 73 7.86 1.40 0.02
C LEU A 73 7.85 0.03 -0.67
N ILE A 74 7.08 -0.11 -1.74
CA ILE A 74 7.08 -1.28 -2.62
C ILE A 74 8.45 -1.40 -3.32
N PRO A 75 9.13 -2.56 -3.24
CA PRO A 75 10.37 -2.79 -3.97
C PRO A 75 10.16 -2.83 -5.49
N ALA A 76 11.18 -2.44 -6.25
CA ALA A 76 11.12 -2.43 -7.70
C ALA A 76 10.80 -3.84 -8.25
N GLY A 77 9.87 -3.92 -9.22
CA GLY A 77 9.48 -5.17 -9.86
C GLY A 77 8.63 -6.13 -9.02
N LYS A 78 8.16 -5.72 -7.83
CA LYS A 78 7.27 -6.56 -7.01
C LYS A 78 5.79 -6.38 -7.32
N MET A 79 5.41 -5.26 -7.92
CA MET A 79 4.01 -4.92 -8.15
C MET A 79 3.84 -4.05 -9.41
N ASP A 80 3.18 -4.63 -10.40
CA ASP A 80 2.94 -3.98 -11.68
C ASP A 80 1.93 -2.83 -11.55
N TYR A 81 1.00 -2.91 -10.60
CA TYR A 81 -0.01 -1.88 -10.36
C TYR A 81 -0.65 -1.96 -8.98
N PHE A 82 -1.16 -0.83 -8.49
CA PHE A 82 -2.11 -0.80 -7.39
C PHE A 82 -3.05 0.41 -7.53
N TYR A 83 -4.18 0.34 -6.85
CA TYR A 83 -5.09 1.46 -6.68
C TYR A 83 -5.57 1.50 -5.23
N LEU A 84 -5.29 2.63 -4.56
CA LEU A 84 -5.93 3.00 -3.30
C LEU A 84 -6.87 4.15 -3.60
N GLY A 85 -8.16 3.85 -3.60
CA GLY A 85 -9.20 4.80 -3.96
C GLY A 85 -10.11 5.16 -2.81
N ASN A 86 -10.85 6.25 -2.99
CA ASN A 86 -11.89 6.68 -2.06
C ASN A 86 -11.39 6.84 -0.60
N LEU A 87 -10.14 7.27 -0.43
CA LEU A 87 -9.59 7.54 0.89
C LEU A 87 -10.10 8.90 1.37
N ALA A 88 -10.95 8.89 2.39
CA ALA A 88 -11.44 10.11 3.03
C ALA A 88 -10.35 10.70 3.92
N TYR A 89 -9.89 11.90 3.60
CA TYR A 89 -8.83 12.58 4.36
C TYR A 89 -9.10 14.10 4.40
N HIS A 90 -9.23 14.66 5.61
CA HIS A 90 -9.47 16.09 5.83
C HIS A 90 -10.64 16.67 5.00
N GLY A 91 -11.73 15.91 4.87
CA GLY A 91 -12.92 16.33 4.10
C GLY A 91 -12.74 16.25 2.58
N LYS A 92 -11.65 15.66 2.11
CA LYS A 92 -11.33 15.40 0.69
C LYS A 92 -11.37 13.91 0.38
N THR A 93 -11.56 13.59 -0.90
CA THR A 93 -11.38 12.23 -1.42
C THR A 93 -10.04 12.12 -2.12
N ILE A 94 -9.22 11.14 -1.70
CA ILE A 94 -7.89 10.88 -2.25
C ILE A 94 -7.89 9.57 -3.04
N ASP A 95 -7.28 9.61 -4.22
CA ASP A 95 -7.02 8.45 -5.06
C ASP A 95 -5.53 8.38 -5.37
N ILE A 96 -4.92 7.21 -5.20
CA ILE A 96 -3.51 6.93 -5.50
C ILE A 96 -3.45 5.73 -6.42
N VAL A 97 -2.86 5.90 -7.60
CA VAL A 97 -2.70 4.84 -8.60
C VAL A 97 -1.23 4.70 -8.96
N TRP A 98 -0.74 3.47 -8.96
CA TRP A 98 0.48 3.11 -9.67
C TRP A 98 0.15 2.12 -10.77
N LYS A 99 0.78 2.28 -11.92
CA LYS A 99 0.81 1.26 -12.96
C LYS A 99 2.12 1.35 -13.72
N GLU A 100 2.82 0.22 -13.87
CA GLU A 100 4.10 0.11 -14.58
C GLU A 100 3.90 0.24 -16.09
N ASP A 101 2.82 -0.33 -16.65
CA ASP A 101 2.47 -0.20 -18.07
C ASP A 101 0.97 0.01 -18.31
N TRP A 102 0.62 1.03 -19.10
CA TRP A 102 -0.77 1.45 -19.32
C TRP A 102 -1.42 0.80 -20.53
N ASP A 103 -0.70 0.72 -21.64
CA ASP A 103 -1.12 0.17 -22.93
C ASP A 103 -0.31 -1.09 -23.26
N GLN A 104 -0.98 -2.24 -23.29
CA GLN A 104 -0.37 -3.54 -23.57
C GLN A 104 0.21 -3.64 -25.00
N ASN A 105 -0.23 -2.78 -25.92
CA ASN A 105 0.24 -2.77 -27.30
C ASN A 105 1.46 -1.88 -27.52
N LYS A 106 1.89 -1.14 -26.50
CA LYS A 106 3.07 -0.29 -26.56
C LYS A 106 4.21 -0.92 -25.75
N PRO A 107 5.44 -0.93 -26.26
CA PRO A 107 6.60 -1.39 -25.48
C PRO A 107 6.75 -0.56 -24.20
N GLY A 108 7.24 -1.21 -23.13
CA GLY A 108 7.05 -0.79 -21.74
C GLY A 108 7.73 0.53 -21.29
N LYS A 109 7.77 0.76 -19.97
CA LYS A 109 8.15 2.02 -19.28
C LYS A 109 7.11 3.13 -19.42
N GLN A 110 5.84 2.78 -19.44
CA GLN A 110 4.76 3.76 -19.37
C GLN A 110 4.43 4.13 -17.92
N SER A 111 5.33 3.81 -17.00
CA SER A 111 5.10 3.82 -15.56
C SER A 111 4.61 5.17 -15.07
N MET A 112 3.57 5.14 -14.25
CA MET A 112 3.03 6.34 -13.65
C MET A 112 2.43 6.05 -12.27
N LEU A 113 2.95 6.75 -11.27
CA LEU A 113 2.30 7.02 -10.00
C LEU A 113 1.51 8.31 -10.17
N CYS A 114 0.25 8.32 -9.76
CA CYS A 114 -0.61 9.49 -9.82
C CYS A 114 -1.40 9.63 -8.51
N VAL A 115 -1.59 10.87 -8.08
CA VAL A 115 -2.33 11.23 -6.87
C VAL A 115 -3.39 12.27 -7.21
N TRP A 116 -4.65 11.96 -6.92
CA TRP A 116 -5.78 12.88 -7.09
C TRP A 116 -6.37 13.29 -5.76
N VAL A 117 -6.90 14.52 -5.73
CA VAL A 117 -7.69 15.09 -4.64
C VAL A 117 -8.98 15.61 -5.26
N ASP A 118 -10.14 15.12 -4.80
CA ASP A 118 -11.47 15.45 -5.35
C ASP A 118 -11.51 15.34 -6.89
N HIS A 119 -10.99 14.22 -7.42
CA HIS A 119 -10.88 13.94 -8.85
C HIS A 119 -9.94 14.87 -9.65
N VAL A 120 -9.20 15.77 -8.99
CA VAL A 120 -8.19 16.62 -9.63
C VAL A 120 -6.80 16.01 -9.43
N LEU A 121 -6.06 15.77 -10.52
CA LEU A 121 -4.69 15.28 -10.45
C LEU A 121 -3.79 16.34 -9.82
N LYS A 122 -3.23 16.07 -8.63
CA LYS A 122 -2.35 16.99 -7.90
C LYS A 122 -0.87 16.66 -8.08
N ALA A 123 -0.53 15.39 -8.29
CA ALA A 123 0.85 14.97 -8.49
C ALA A 123 0.96 13.70 -9.35
N SER A 124 2.08 13.57 -10.04
CA SER A 124 2.43 12.35 -10.78
C SER A 124 3.93 12.14 -10.88
N SER A 125 4.38 10.89 -11.02
CA SER A 125 5.79 10.53 -11.18
C SER A 125 5.94 9.25 -12.02
N LYS A 126 7.01 9.17 -12.83
CA LYS A 126 7.37 7.92 -13.53
C LYS A 126 8.08 6.91 -12.64
N ASP A 127 8.60 7.36 -11.50
CA ASP A 127 9.29 6.55 -10.51
C ASP A 127 8.35 6.27 -9.33
N LEU A 128 8.22 4.99 -8.95
CA LEU A 128 7.44 4.55 -7.79
C LEU A 128 8.12 4.88 -6.46
N GLY A 129 9.45 4.95 -6.43
CA GLY A 129 10.23 5.19 -5.21
C GLY A 129 10.28 6.64 -4.75
N VAL A 130 9.59 7.54 -5.46
CA VAL A 130 9.53 8.97 -5.17
C VAL A 130 8.81 9.25 -3.84
N LYS A 131 9.15 10.38 -3.23
CA LYS A 131 8.39 10.97 -2.13
C LYS A 131 7.63 12.18 -2.67
N ILE A 132 6.31 12.18 -2.56
CA ILE A 132 5.43 13.26 -3.04
C ILE A 132 4.75 13.90 -1.83
N ASP A 133 4.93 15.20 -1.65
CA ASP A 133 4.13 15.99 -0.72
C ASP A 133 2.96 16.63 -1.50
N VAL A 134 1.73 16.44 -1.02
CA VAL A 134 0.50 16.93 -1.66
C VAL A 134 -0.19 17.91 -0.75
N ASN A 135 -0.56 19.08 -1.29
CA ASN A 135 -1.40 20.07 -0.61
C ASN A 135 -2.87 19.88 -1.03
N LEU A 136 -3.78 19.96 -0.06
CA LEU A 136 -5.22 19.80 -0.23
C LEU A 136 -5.94 21.08 -0.66
N ASP A 137 -5.29 22.24 -0.51
CA ASP A 137 -5.78 23.55 -0.96
C ASP A 137 -5.66 23.71 -2.50
#